data_AF-A0A846SIR2-F1
#
_entry.id   AF-A0A846SIR2-F1
#
_cell.length_a   1.000
_cell.length_b   1.000
_cell.length_c   1.000
_cell.angle_alpha   90.00
_cell.angle_beta   90.00
_cell.angle_gamma   90.00
#
_symmetry.space_group_name_H-M   'P 1'
#
loop_
_entity.id
_entity.type
_entity.pdbx_description
1 polymer ?
#
loop_
_entity_poly.entity_id
_entity_poly.type
_entity_poly.pdbx_seq_one_letter_code
_entity_poly.pdbx_strand_id
1 'polypeptide(L)'
;MTPVLAVAPAEAEEKQWTSNREVTLDRLRIVAMMHEGWPQCRLCGQTVYRLDKLGLCSKVSDAHREWRGDPVPRKKKAGVR
;
A
#
# COMPACT_ATOMS: atom_id res chain seq x y z
N MET A 1 -12.67 42.25 11.68
CA MET A 1 -12.68 40.79 11.47
C MET A 1 -13.80 40.49 10.49
N THR A 2 -13.46 40.11 9.26
CA THR A 2 -14.43 39.91 8.18
C THR A 2 -14.93 38.46 8.23
N PRO A 3 -16.24 38.18 8.20
CA PRO A 3 -16.73 36.82 8.17
C PRO A 3 -16.43 36.19 6.80
N VAL A 4 -15.74 35.06 6.80
CA VAL A 4 -15.58 34.21 5.63
C VAL A 4 -16.89 33.47 5.42
N LEU A 5 -17.62 33.82 4.37
CA LEU A 5 -18.80 33.08 3.92
C LEU A 5 -18.35 31.71 3.42
N ALA A 6 -18.75 30.65 4.14
CA ALA A 6 -18.55 29.28 3.71
C ALA A 6 -19.42 29.02 2.46
N VAL A 7 -18.77 28.84 1.31
CA VAL A 7 -19.43 28.37 0.09
C VAL A 7 -19.81 26.91 0.31
N ALA A 8 -21.10 26.60 0.29
CA ALA A 8 -21.58 25.23 0.34
C ALA A 8 -21.02 24.45 -0.87
N PRO A 9 -20.47 23.23 -0.68
CA PRO A 9 -19.98 22.44 -1.80
C PRO A 9 -21.16 22.12 -2.72
N ALA A 10 -21.03 22.50 -3.99
CA ALA A 10 -22.01 22.13 -5.01
C ALA A 10 -22.18 20.61 -5.02
N GLU A 11 -23.43 20.15 -5.02
CA GLU A 11 -23.77 18.73 -5.04
C GLU A 11 -23.08 18.06 -6.25
N ALA A 12 -22.11 17.20 -5.97
CA ALA A 12 -21.34 16.53 -6.99
C ALA A 12 -22.23 15.48 -7.65
N GLU A 13 -22.63 15.72 -8.89
CA GLU A 13 -23.39 14.79 -9.72
C GLU A 13 -22.63 13.44 -9.78
N GLU A 14 -23.24 12.38 -9.24
CA GLU A 14 -22.61 11.06 -9.14
C GLU A 14 -22.48 10.43 -10.53
N LYS A 15 -21.33 10.65 -11.17
CA LYS A 15 -20.99 10.01 -12.44
C LYS A 15 -20.80 8.51 -12.24
N GLN A 16 -21.62 7.70 -12.91
CA GLN A 16 -21.50 6.25 -12.87
C GLN A 16 -20.16 5.80 -13.47
N TRP A 17 -19.29 5.23 -12.65
CA TRP A 17 -17.98 4.74 -13.09
C TRP A 17 -18.13 3.39 -13.80
N THR A 18 -17.54 3.29 -15.00
CA THR A 18 -17.42 2.03 -15.74
C THR A 18 -15.95 1.70 -15.94
N SER A 19 -15.58 0.43 -15.68
CA SER A 19 -14.20 -0.03 -15.84
C SER A 19 -13.80 -0.05 -17.32
N ASN A 20 -12.80 0.72 -17.71
CA ASN A 20 -12.23 0.68 -19.05
C ASN A 20 -10.86 -0.03 -19.02
N ARG A 21 -10.76 -1.14 -19.74
CA ARG A 21 -9.57 -1.99 -19.75
C ARG A 21 -8.35 -1.30 -20.37
N GLU A 22 -8.53 -0.58 -21.47
CA GLU A 22 -7.44 0.08 -22.18
C GLU A 22 -6.84 1.20 -21.34
N VAL A 23 -7.70 2.03 -20.75
CA VAL A 23 -7.29 3.07 -19.80
C VAL A 23 -6.56 2.46 -18.62
N THR A 24 -7.05 1.35 -18.07
CA THR A 24 -6.40 0.65 -16.97
C THR A 24 -5.00 0.18 -17.34
N LEU A 25 -4.84 -0.46 -18.48
CA LEU A 25 -3.52 -0.93 -18.94
C LEU A 25 -2.55 0.22 -19.16
N ASP A 26 -3.02 1.33 -19.74
CA ASP A 26 -2.18 2.50 -19.97
C ASP A 26 -1.67 3.11 -18.66
N ARG A 27 -2.56 3.23 -17.66
CA ARG A 27 -2.17 3.67 -16.31
C ARG A 27 -1.19 2.70 -15.64
N LEU A 28 -1.37 1.39 -15.81
CA LEU A 28 -0.45 0.39 -15.27
C LEU A 28 0.95 0.47 -15.90
N ARG A 29 1.07 0.85 -17.18
CA ARG A 29 2.38 1.10 -17.82
C ARG A 29 3.11 2.27 -17.16
N ILE A 30 2.40 3.36 -16.87
CA ILE A 30 2.97 4.51 -16.16
C ILE A 30 3.50 4.09 -14.79
N VAL A 31 2.72 3.32 -14.03
CA VAL A 31 3.14 2.78 -12.73
C VAL A 31 4.37 1.88 -12.87
N ALA A 32 4.42 1.05 -13.91
CA ALA A 32 5.59 0.20 -14.17
C ALA A 32 6.86 1.04 -14.44
N MET A 33 6.76 2.10 -15.25
CA MET A 33 7.87 3.03 -15.49
C MET A 33 8.30 3.75 -14.22
N MET A 34 7.36 4.18 -13.37
CA MET A 34 7.68 4.82 -12.10
C MET A 34 8.46 3.91 -11.15
N HIS A 35 8.18 2.61 -11.20
CA HIS A 35 8.84 1.60 -10.38
C HIS A 35 10.14 1.05 -10.99
N GLU A 36 10.54 1.51 -12.17
CA GLU A 36 11.76 1.05 -12.82
C GLU A 36 12.99 1.40 -11.96
N GLY A 37 13.86 0.40 -11.73
CA GLY A 37 15.05 0.53 -10.90
C GLY A 37 14.81 0.58 -9.38
N TRP A 38 13.56 0.54 -8.92
CA TRP A 38 13.27 0.51 -7.49
C TRP A 38 13.68 -0.83 -6.85
N PRO A 39 14.14 -0.81 -5.60
CA PRO A 39 14.51 -2.04 -4.92
C PRO A 39 13.29 -2.90 -4.57
N GLN A 40 13.51 -4.20 -4.44
CA GLN A 40 12.50 -5.17 -4.03
C GLN A 40 12.75 -5.69 -2.61
N CYS A 41 11.68 -5.85 -1.84
CA CYS A 41 11.75 -6.45 -0.51
C CYS A 41 12.32 -7.86 -0.58
N ARG A 42 13.36 -8.16 0.22
CA ARG A 42 14.00 -9.47 0.27
C ARG A 42 13.10 -10.60 0.77
N LEU A 43 12.04 -10.27 1.52
CA LEU A 43 11.12 -11.26 2.09
C LEU A 43 9.91 -11.51 1.19
N CYS A 44 9.28 -10.47 0.65
CA CYS A 44 8.01 -10.61 -0.08
C CYS A 44 8.05 -10.17 -1.54
N GLY A 45 9.21 -9.76 -2.07
CA GLY A 45 9.40 -9.38 -3.48
C GLY A 45 8.69 -8.08 -3.90
N GLN A 46 8.05 -7.36 -2.98
CA GLN A 46 7.33 -6.14 -3.32
C GLN A 46 8.31 -5.02 -3.68
N THR A 47 8.13 -4.41 -4.85
CA THR A 47 8.86 -3.21 -5.28
C THR A 47 8.45 -2.03 -4.42
N VAL A 48 9.42 -1.33 -3.83
CA VAL A 48 9.20 -0.19 -2.94
C VAL A 48 10.24 0.88 -3.17
N TYR A 49 9.88 2.14 -2.89
CA TYR A 49 10.79 3.27 -3.08
C TYR A 49 12.06 3.19 -2.20
N ARG A 50 11.93 2.61 -1.00
CA ARG A 50 13.03 2.48 -0.03
C ARG A 50 12.85 1.21 0.79
N LEU A 51 13.97 0.55 1.07
CA LEU A 51 14.06 -0.56 2.02
C LEU A 51 14.65 -0.08 3.35
N ASP A 52 14.36 -0.79 4.42
CA ASP A 52 15.08 -0.63 5.68
C ASP A 52 16.50 -1.20 5.61
N LYS A 53 17.25 -1.09 6.71
CA LYS A 53 18.64 -1.58 6.80
C LYS A 53 18.78 -3.10 6.59
N LEU A 54 17.69 -3.86 6.75
CA LEU A 54 17.64 -5.30 6.56
C LEU A 54 17.19 -5.69 5.14
N GLY A 55 16.88 -4.71 4.29
CA GLY A 55 16.38 -4.94 2.95
C GLY A 55 14.90 -5.34 2.90
N LEU A 56 14.10 -4.94 3.90
CA LEU A 56 12.68 -5.23 4.00
C LEU A 56 11.81 -4.00 3.70
N CYS A 57 10.61 -4.21 3.15
CA CYS A 57 9.62 -3.16 2.99
C CYS A 57 8.92 -2.82 4.30
N SER A 58 8.13 -1.75 4.34
CA SER A 58 7.40 -1.28 5.53
C SER A 58 6.29 -2.22 6.05
N LYS A 59 6.10 -3.39 5.44
CA LYS A 59 5.09 -4.36 5.89
C LYS A 59 5.40 -4.83 7.31
N VAL A 60 4.33 -4.96 8.11
CA VAL A 60 4.38 -5.34 9.53
C VAL A 60 3.71 -6.68 9.81
N SER A 61 3.62 -7.55 8.81
CA SER A 61 3.12 -8.91 9.00
C SER A 61 4.01 -9.65 10.00
N ASP A 62 3.47 -10.69 10.63
CA ASP A 62 4.20 -11.54 11.56
C ASP A 62 5.56 -12.00 10.99
N ALA A 63 5.62 -12.46 9.75
CA ALA A 63 6.88 -12.82 9.10
C ALA A 63 7.90 -11.65 8.98
N HIS A 64 7.44 -10.42 8.71
CA HIS A 64 8.33 -9.25 8.62
C HIS A 64 8.85 -8.84 10.00
N ARG A 65 7.98 -8.96 11.01
CA ARG A 65 8.33 -8.71 12.42
C ARG A 65 9.35 -9.74 12.91
N GLU A 66 9.10 -11.03 12.68
CA GLU A 66 10.06 -12.10 13.03
C GLU A 66 11.42 -11.87 12.36
N TRP A 67 11.45 -11.48 11.09
CA TRP A 67 12.70 -11.15 10.37
C TRP A 67 13.43 -9.93 10.93
N ARG A 68 12.71 -8.95 11.48
CA ARG A 68 13.32 -7.81 12.20
C ARG A 68 13.76 -8.14 13.62
N GLY A 69 13.39 -9.32 14.13
CA GLY A 69 13.58 -9.68 15.54
C GLY A 69 12.53 -9.09 16.47
N ASP A 70 11.45 -8.53 15.93
CA ASP A 70 10.34 -8.04 16.74
C ASP A 70 9.60 -9.23 17.40
N PRO A 71 9.11 -9.07 18.65
CA PRO A 71 8.33 -10.10 19.30
C PRO A 71 7.00 -10.30 18.57
N VAL A 72 6.80 -11.52 18.04
CA VAL A 72 5.54 -11.91 17.40
C VAL A 72 4.76 -12.83 18.35
N PRO A 73 3.51 -12.47 18.72
CA PRO A 73 2.72 -13.30 19.61
C PRO A 73 2.32 -14.59 18.88
N ARG A 74 3.06 -15.67 19.14
CA ARG A 74 2.66 -17.01 18.68
C ARG A 74 1.43 -17.44 19.47
N LYS A 75 0.26 -17.45 18.82
CA LYS A 75 -0.90 -18.13 19.39
C LYS A 75 -0.53 -19.60 19.58
N LYS A 76 -0.43 -20.05 20.84
CA LYS A 76 -0.38 -21.48 21.15
C LYS A 76 -1.62 -22.09 20.51
N LYS A 77 -1.47 -23.04 19.58
CA LYS A 77 -2.61 -23.83 19.09
C LYS A 77 -3.23 -24.51 20.31
N ALA A 78 -4.36 -24.01 20.78
CA ALA A 78 -5.17 -24.72 21.75
C ALA A 78 -5.82 -25.89 21.01
N GLY A 79 -5.55 -27.12 21.46
CA GLY A 79 -6.30 -28.31 21.07
C GLY A 79 -5.72 -29.11 19.91
N VAL A 80 -4.75 -29.97 20.21
CA VAL A 80 -4.73 -31.33 19.65
C VAL A 80 -4.56 -32.27 20.83
N ARG A 81 -5.68 -32.75 21.36
CA ARG A 81 -5.80 -33.94 22.20
C ARG A 81 -7.17 -34.54 21.94
#